data_AF-A0A9D3WHI7-F1
#
_entry.id   AF-A0A9D3WHI7-F1
#
_cell.length_a   1.000
_cell.length_b   1.000
_cell.length_c   1.000
_cell.angle_alpha   90.00
_cell.angle_beta   90.00
_cell.angle_gamma   90.00
#
_symmetry.space_group_name_H-M   'P 1'
#
loop_
_entity.id
_entity.type
_entity.pdbx_description
1 polymer ?
#
loop_
_entity_poly.entity_id
_entity_poly.type
_entity_poly.pdbx_seq_one_letter_code
_entity_poly.pdbx_strand_id
1 'polypeptide(L)'
;MMQTNEFHGNAAFSGGGFMPSQSTQTVPDRPSSSSKSDVRCSMPLTVKQLKDLSRGGEYGISIDGVDVNNIVLVGMVSKIDNAVSDCTLRVDDSTGWVECVNFPSSFSYSV
;
A
#
# COMPACT_ATOMS: atom_id res chain seq x y z
N MET A 1 -7.32 28.76 -37.16
CA MET A 1 -8.16 27.78 -36.46
C MET A 1 -7.26 27.07 -35.45
N MET A 2 -7.43 27.32 -34.15
CA MET A 2 -6.68 26.65 -33.10
C MET A 2 -7.59 25.57 -32.53
N GLN A 3 -7.17 24.31 -32.61
CA GLN A 3 -7.92 23.16 -32.12
C GLN A 3 -7.60 22.98 -30.63
N THR A 4 -8.59 23.18 -29.77
CA THR A 4 -8.50 22.93 -28.33
C THR A 4 -8.62 21.43 -28.09
N ASN A 5 -7.53 20.78 -27.68
CA ASN A 5 -7.57 19.41 -27.19
C ASN A 5 -8.04 19.44 -25.74
N GLU A 6 -9.31 19.13 -25.52
CA GLU A 6 -9.91 18.96 -24.20
C GLU A 6 -9.41 17.66 -23.58
N PHE A 7 -8.64 17.77 -22.49
CA PHE A 7 -8.26 16.63 -21.67
C PHE A 7 -9.42 16.28 -20.73
N HIS A 8 -10.23 15.30 -21.12
CA HIS A 8 -11.30 14.76 -20.27
C HIS A 8 -10.73 13.80 -19.21
N GLY A 9 -10.41 14.35 -18.03
CA GLY A 9 -9.90 13.63 -16.86
C GLY A 9 -10.87 12.64 -16.19
N ASN A 10 -12.05 12.40 -16.77
CA ASN A 10 -13.06 11.49 -16.20
C ASN A 10 -12.74 9.99 -16.44
N ALA A 11 -11.79 9.67 -17.32
CA ALA A 11 -11.40 8.28 -17.60
C ALA A 11 -10.37 7.71 -16.60
N ALA A 12 -9.74 8.54 -15.77
CA ALA A 12 -8.62 8.11 -14.92
C ALA A 12 -9.04 7.37 -13.64
N PHE A 13 -10.33 7.41 -13.24
CA PHE A 13 -10.80 6.84 -11.98
C PHE A 13 -11.97 5.86 -12.13
N SER A 14 -12.44 5.63 -13.36
CA SER A 14 -13.58 4.74 -13.61
C SER A 14 -13.11 3.29 -13.80
N GLY A 15 -12.65 2.67 -12.72
CA GLY A 15 -12.68 1.21 -12.57
C GLY A 15 -11.67 0.39 -13.38
N GLY A 16 -10.37 0.58 -13.14
CA GLY A 16 -9.33 -0.38 -13.51
C GLY A 16 -9.24 -1.54 -12.52
N GLY A 17 -10.31 -2.34 -12.39
CA GLY A 17 -10.35 -3.51 -11.51
C GLY A 17 -9.85 -4.76 -12.20
N PHE A 18 -8.91 -5.47 -11.57
CA PHE A 18 -8.42 -6.79 -11.98
C PHE A 18 -9.60 -7.71 -12.35
N MET A 19 -9.65 -8.19 -13.58
CA MET A 19 -10.63 -9.19 -14.03
C MET A 19 -10.12 -10.58 -13.68
N PRO A 20 -10.66 -11.29 -12.67
CA PRO A 20 -10.36 -12.70 -12.50
C PRO A 20 -11.03 -13.48 -13.64
N SER A 21 -10.22 -14.16 -14.46
CA SER A 21 -10.71 -15.06 -15.49
C SER A 21 -11.45 -16.25 -14.84
N GLN A 22 -12.73 -16.36 -15.14
CA GLN A 22 -13.62 -17.48 -14.78
C GLN A 22 -13.05 -18.81 -15.29
N SER A 23 -13.11 -19.86 -14.45
CA SER A 23 -13.23 -21.23 -14.94
C SER A 23 -14.05 -22.06 -13.96
N THR A 24 -15.13 -22.66 -14.49
CA THR A 24 -16.05 -23.55 -13.78
C THR A 24 -15.71 -24.99 -14.18
N GLN A 25 -15.43 -25.87 -13.22
CA GLN A 25 -15.70 -27.31 -13.34
C GLN A 25 -15.75 -27.97 -11.95
N THR A 26 -16.84 -28.69 -11.71
CA THR A 26 -17.23 -29.39 -10.49
C THR A 26 -16.71 -30.84 -10.48
N VAL A 27 -15.98 -31.27 -9.44
CA VAL A 27 -16.00 -32.65 -8.88
C VAL A 27 -15.57 -32.57 -7.39
N PRO A 28 -16.24 -33.28 -6.45
CA PRO A 28 -15.87 -33.27 -5.04
C PRO A 28 -14.84 -34.35 -4.76
N ASP A 29 -13.69 -34.00 -4.18
CA ASP A 29 -13.00 -34.87 -3.21
C ASP A 29 -11.81 -34.17 -2.55
N ARG A 30 -11.74 -34.34 -1.23
CA ARG A 30 -10.60 -34.09 -0.33
C ARG A 30 -10.31 -32.64 0.09
N PRO A 31 -10.45 -32.29 1.39
CA PRO A 31 -9.78 -31.11 1.93
C PRO A 31 -8.30 -31.49 2.09
N SER A 32 -7.55 -31.43 0.99
CA SER A 32 -6.11 -31.22 1.15
C SER A 32 -5.97 -29.85 1.79
N SER A 33 -5.35 -29.79 2.96
CA SER A 33 -4.94 -28.55 3.60
C SER A 33 -4.03 -27.83 2.61
N SER A 34 -4.62 -26.96 1.79
CA SER A 34 -3.84 -25.96 1.10
C SER A 34 -3.28 -25.11 2.22
N SER A 35 -2.00 -25.35 2.53
CA SER A 35 -1.16 -24.38 3.19
C SER A 35 -1.40 -23.09 2.43
N LYS A 36 -2.24 -22.22 3.00
CA LYS A 36 -2.47 -20.88 2.50
C LYS A 36 -1.09 -20.27 2.54
N SER A 37 -0.38 -20.29 1.41
CA SER A 37 0.75 -19.40 1.22
C SER A 37 0.20 -18.05 1.59
N ASP A 38 0.63 -17.50 2.72
CA ASP A 38 0.25 -16.18 3.20
C ASP A 38 0.66 -15.18 2.15
N VAL A 39 -0.18 -15.00 1.13
CA VAL A 39 -0.05 -13.94 0.14
C VAL A 39 -0.37 -12.69 0.92
N ARG A 40 0.67 -12.15 1.56
CA ARG A 40 0.64 -10.91 2.32
C ARG A 40 0.51 -9.79 1.29
N CYS A 41 -0.72 -9.59 0.81
CA CYS A 41 -1.05 -8.56 -0.15
C CYS A 41 -0.75 -7.21 0.50
N SER A 42 0.11 -6.41 -0.12
CA SER A 42 0.40 -5.06 0.36
C SER A 42 -0.65 -4.11 -0.20
N MET A 43 -1.39 -3.44 0.67
CA MET A 43 -2.50 -2.59 0.23
C MET A 43 -2.00 -1.18 -0.10
N PRO A 44 -2.22 -0.67 -1.33
CA PRO A 44 -1.88 0.70 -1.64
C PRO A 44 -2.81 1.66 -0.89
N LEU A 45 -2.25 2.56 -0.08
CA LEU A 45 -3.01 3.55 0.68
C LEU A 45 -2.37 4.93 0.61
N THR A 46 -3.21 5.95 0.66
CA THR A 46 -2.78 7.35 0.88
C THR A 46 -2.58 7.64 2.36
N VAL A 47 -1.80 8.66 2.70
CA VAL A 47 -1.59 9.13 4.07
C VAL A 47 -2.92 9.49 4.74
N LYS A 48 -3.82 10.16 4.00
CA LYS A 48 -5.13 10.53 4.55
C LYS A 48 -5.95 9.30 4.93
N GLN A 49 -6.02 8.30 4.05
CA GLN A 49 -6.74 7.05 4.35
C GLN A 49 -6.14 6.37 5.58
N LEU A 50 -4.81 6.30 5.69
CA LEU A 50 -4.14 5.73 6.86
C LEU A 50 -4.51 6.47 8.16
N LYS A 51 -4.51 7.81 8.14
CA LYS A 51 -4.87 8.66 9.30
C LYS A 51 -6.34 8.56 9.69
N ASP A 52 -7.22 8.38 8.72
CA ASP A 52 -8.65 8.22 8.97
C ASP A 52 -8.94 6.84 9.59
N LEU A 53 -8.19 5.80 9.20
CA LEU A 53 -8.29 4.45 9.78
C LEU A 53 -7.71 4.39 11.20
N SER A 54 -6.59 5.07 11.48
CA SER A 54 -5.96 5.05 12.81
C SER A 54 -6.80 5.71 13.91
N ARG A 55 -7.79 6.53 13.55
CA ARG A 55 -8.70 7.19 14.50
C ARG A 55 -9.79 6.25 15.04
N GLY A 56 -9.92 5.05 14.48
CA GLY A 56 -10.99 4.10 14.80
C GLY A 56 -10.81 3.24 16.07
N GLY A 57 -9.61 3.21 16.68
CA GLY A 57 -9.36 2.47 17.93
C GLY A 57 -7.99 1.78 17.98
N GLU A 58 -7.65 1.20 19.14
CA GLU A 58 -6.33 0.60 19.43
C GLU A 58 -6.12 -0.81 18.84
N TYR A 59 -7.14 -1.39 18.20
CA TYR A 59 -7.14 -2.79 17.77
C TYR A 59 -7.09 -2.90 16.24
N GLY A 60 -5.87 -2.91 15.68
CA GLY A 60 -5.61 -3.27 14.28
C GLY A 60 -6.22 -2.32 13.25
N ILE A 61 -5.61 -2.24 12.06
CA ILE A 61 -6.20 -1.54 10.92
C ILE A 61 -6.93 -2.59 10.09
N SER A 62 -8.22 -2.40 9.81
CA SER A 62 -8.97 -3.24 8.87
C SER A 62 -9.71 -2.38 7.85
N ILE A 63 -9.81 -2.88 6.62
CA ILE A 63 -10.56 -2.27 5.53
C ILE A 63 -11.51 -3.34 5.00
N ASP A 64 -12.81 -3.02 4.97
CA ASP A 64 -13.88 -3.94 4.56
C ASP A 64 -13.86 -5.31 5.28
N GLY A 65 -13.44 -5.31 6.55
CA GLY A 65 -13.33 -6.53 7.38
C GLY A 65 -12.07 -7.36 7.12
N VAL A 66 -11.13 -6.87 6.32
CA VAL A 66 -9.82 -7.49 6.08
C VAL A 66 -8.73 -6.75 6.87
N ASP A 67 -7.97 -7.48 7.66
CA ASP A 67 -6.85 -6.94 8.43
C ASP A 67 -5.72 -6.48 7.51
N VAL A 68 -5.23 -5.26 7.75
CA VAL A 68 -4.18 -4.61 6.97
C VAL A 68 -2.91 -4.58 7.81
N ASN A 69 -1.93 -5.39 7.42
CA ASN A 69 -0.63 -5.44 8.09
C ASN A 69 0.50 -4.78 7.28
N ASN A 70 0.42 -4.81 5.95
CA ASN A 70 1.42 -4.23 5.06
C ASN A 70 0.73 -3.30 4.07
N ILE A 71 1.32 -2.14 3.86
CA ILE A 71 0.80 -1.14 2.92
C ILE A 71 1.89 -0.74 1.92
N VAL A 72 1.46 -0.17 0.80
CA VAL A 72 2.34 0.54 -0.13
C VAL A 72 1.91 2.00 -0.14
N LEU A 73 2.88 2.89 0.02
CA LEU A 73 2.68 4.33 -0.08
C LEU A 73 3.75 4.91 -1.00
N VAL A 74 3.35 5.86 -1.85
CA VAL A 74 4.26 6.57 -2.76
C VAL A 74 4.12 8.05 -2.47
N GLY A 75 5.24 8.71 -2.21
CA GLY A 75 5.27 10.13 -1.93
C GLY A 75 6.68 10.71 -2.08
N MET A 76 6.77 12.03 -2.01
CA MET A 76 8.04 12.74 -2.02
C MET A 76 8.66 12.71 -0.62
N VAL A 77 9.95 12.39 -0.56
CA VAL A 77 10.73 12.51 0.68
C VAL A 77 11.06 13.99 0.89
N SER A 78 10.51 14.56 1.96
CA SER A 78 10.68 15.98 2.32
C SER A 78 11.74 16.21 3.39
N LYS A 79 12.08 15.17 4.17
CA LYS A 79 13.11 15.20 5.21
C LYS A 79 13.74 13.82 5.36
N ILE A 80 15.04 13.80 5.67
CA ILE A 80 15.82 12.60 5.99
C ILE A 80 16.61 12.90 7.27
N ASP A 81 16.37 12.13 8.32
CA ASP A 81 17.12 12.17 9.57
C ASP A 81 17.88 10.84 9.73
N ASN A 82 19.20 10.87 9.59
CA ASN A 82 20.04 9.68 9.69
C ASN A 82 20.59 9.52 11.12
N ALA A 83 20.32 8.38 11.73
CA ALA A 83 20.98 7.94 12.96
C ALA A 83 21.98 6.82 12.64
N VAL A 84 22.77 6.42 13.64
CA VAL A 84 23.71 5.29 13.47
C VAL A 84 22.93 3.99 13.23
N SER A 85 21.79 3.80 13.90
CA SER A 85 21.00 2.56 13.89
C SER A 85 19.89 2.51 12.85
N ASP A 86 19.50 3.65 12.30
CA ASP A 86 18.28 3.80 11.49
C ASP A 86 18.31 5.08 10.65
N CYS A 87 17.34 5.18 9.74
CA CYS A 87 17.07 6.36 8.94
C CYS A 87 15.58 6.67 9.02
N THR A 88 15.23 7.86 9.51
CA THR A 88 13.84 8.33 9.55
C THR A 88 13.56 9.24 8.35
N LEU A 89 12.54 8.89 7.57
CA LEU A 89 12.12 9.60 6.37
C LEU A 89 10.77 10.27 6.61
N ARG A 90 10.63 11.54 6.22
CA ARG A 90 9.32 12.19 6.14
C ARG A 90 8.81 12.13 4.70
N VAL A 91 7.74 11.37 4.48
CA VAL A 91 7.15 11.13 3.14
C VAL A 91 5.82 11.88 3.03
N ASP A 92 5.65 12.67 1.97
CA ASP A 92 4.41 13.41 1.64
C ASP A 92 3.82 12.90 0.32
N ASP A 93 2.58 12.41 0.34
CA ASP A 93 1.88 11.87 -0.83
C ASP A 93 0.84 12.82 -1.45
N SER A 94 0.89 14.11 -1.10
CA SER A 94 -0.11 15.16 -1.40
C SER A 94 -1.44 15.09 -0.64
N THR A 95 -1.70 14.00 0.09
CA THR A 95 -2.85 13.87 1.00
C THR A 95 -2.48 14.08 2.47
N GLY A 96 -1.17 14.11 2.74
CA GLY A 96 -0.56 14.43 4.02
C GLY A 96 0.85 13.86 4.08
N TRP A 97 1.48 13.96 5.26
CA TRP A 97 2.80 13.37 5.49
C TRP A 97 2.79 12.34 6.63
N VAL A 98 3.73 11.40 6.56
CA VAL A 98 4.04 10.38 7.57
C VAL A 98 5.55 10.31 7.81
N GLU A 99 5.95 9.82 8.98
CA GLU A 99 7.33 9.43 9.26
C GLU A 99 7.48 7.92 9.09
N CYS A 100 8.52 7.50 8.37
CA CYS A 100 8.87 6.11 8.12
C CYS A 100 10.27 5.84 8.64
N VAL A 101 10.43 4.84 9.51
CA VAL A 101 11.74 4.43 10.03
C VAL A 101 12.24 3.23 9.23
N ASN A 102 13.39 3.40 8.60
CA ASN A 102 14.12 2.34 7.90
C ASN A 102 15.29 1.87 8.77
N PHE A 103 15.24 0.60 9.19
CA PHE A 103 16.33 -0.05 9.90
C PHE A 103 17.24 -0.78 8.90
N PRO A 104 18.50 -0.37 8.70
CA PRO A 104 19.42 -1.05 7.82
C PRO A 104 19.65 -2.49 8.30
N SER A 105 19.55 -3.45 7.37
CA SER A 105 19.76 -4.87 7.65
C SER A 105 21.24 -5.24 7.86
N SER A 106 22.17 -4.33 7.56
CA SER A 106 23.60 -4.49 7.86
C SER A 106 24.29 -3.13 7.96
N PHE A 107 25.16 -2.97 8.96
CA PHE A 107 26.06 -1.81 9.07
C PHE A 107 27.33 -2.12 8.30
N SER A 108 27.54 -1.48 7.15
CA SER A 108 28.85 -1.49 6.50
C SER A 108 29.69 -0.35 7.07
N TYR A 109 30.62 -0.69 7.98
CA TYR A 109 31.68 0.23 8.37
C TYR A 109 32.73 0.25 7.25
N SER A 110 32.98 1.43 6.67
CA SER A 110 34.18 1.64 5.86
C SER A 110 35.27 2.12 6.81
N VAL A 111 36.32 1.30 7.01
CA VAL A 111 37.58 1.71 7.65
C VAL A 111 38.46 2.48 6.69
#